data_AF-J1F6D8-F1
#
_entry.id   AF-J1F6D8-F1
#
_cell.length_a   1.000
_cell.length_b   1.000
_cell.length_c   1.000
_cell.angle_alpha   90.00
_cell.angle_beta   90.00
_cell.angle_gamma   90.00
#
_symmetry.space_group_name_H-M   'P 1'
#
loop_
_entity.id
_entity.type
_entity.pdbx_description
1 polymer ?
#
loop_
_entity_poly.entity_id
_entity_poly.type
_entity_poly.pdbx_seq_one_letter_code
_entity_poly.pdbx_strand_id
1 'polypeptide(L)'
;MKLFDSVRKEKVEFIPIREGHVKIYLCGPTVYDDAHLGHARSSVSFDLLHRVFLNSGYKVDFARNYTDIDDKIIKKMKETGETLKEITEKYIASFESDMENLRVISPNIKPKATENLEAMEKMIAGLLKKDFA
;
A
#
# COMPACT_ATOMS: atom_id res chain seq x y z
N MET A 1 -4.54 -3.25 -23.20
CA MET A 1 -5.27 -2.17 -22.48
C MET A 1 -4.35 -0.96 -22.39
N LYS A 2 -4.90 0.26 -22.31
CA LYS A 2 -4.07 1.47 -22.15
C LYS A 2 -4.21 2.06 -20.75
N LEU A 3 -3.08 2.40 -20.12
CA LEU A 3 -3.02 3.07 -18.82
C LEU A 3 -2.40 4.45 -18.98
N PHE A 4 -2.84 5.40 -18.17
CA PHE A 4 -2.18 6.70 -18.10
C PHE A 4 -0.91 6.59 -17.28
N ASP A 5 0.23 6.89 -17.89
CA ASP A 5 1.53 6.90 -17.24
C ASP A 5 1.83 8.33 -16.75
N SER A 6 1.93 8.53 -15.45
CA SER A 6 2.19 9.84 -14.84
C SER A 6 3.57 10.43 -15.18
N VAL A 7 4.56 9.58 -15.49
CA VAL A 7 5.91 10.01 -15.89
C VAL A 7 5.90 10.51 -17.32
N ARG A 8 5.26 9.77 -18.23
CA ARG A 8 5.15 10.13 -19.67
C ARG A 8 4.03 11.13 -19.96
N LYS A 9 3.07 11.27 -19.05
CA LYS A 9 1.87 12.12 -19.15
C LYS A 9 0.97 11.77 -20.35
N GLU A 10 0.93 10.50 -20.72
CA GLU A 10 0.11 10.00 -21.83
C GLU A 10 -0.47 8.62 -21.54
N LYS A 11 -1.46 8.21 -22.36
CA LYS A 11 -1.98 6.84 -22.32
C LYS A 11 -1.04 5.91 -23.10
N VAL A 12 -0.38 5.00 -22.41
CA VAL A 12 0.53 4.00 -22.99
C VAL A 12 -0.13 2.63 -23.03
N GLU A 13 0.29 1.78 -23.96
CA GLU A 13 -0.12 0.38 -23.94
C GLU A 13 0.52 -0.31 -22.73
N PHE A 14 -0.30 -1.01 -21.95
CA PHE A 14 0.20 -1.82 -20.84
C PHE A 14 0.81 -3.10 -21.39
N ILE A 15 2.11 -3.27 -21.14
CA ILE A 15 2.87 -4.49 -21.45
C ILE A 15 3.45 -4.99 -20.13
N PRO A 16 3.09 -6.20 -19.65
CA PRO A 16 3.60 -6.70 -18.38
C PRO A 16 5.09 -7.03 -18.48
N ILE A 17 5.83 -6.86 -17.37
CA ILE A 17 7.25 -7.24 -17.28
C ILE A 17 7.43 -8.75 -17.51
N ARG A 18 6.47 -9.55 -17.02
CA ARG A 18 6.41 -11.00 -17.25
C ARG A 18 5.07 -11.33 -17.92
N GLU A 19 5.11 -12.04 -19.03
CA GLU A 19 3.91 -12.44 -19.76
C GLU A 19 2.89 -13.13 -18.84
N GLY A 20 1.61 -12.71 -18.96
CA GLY A 20 0.50 -13.23 -18.15
C GLY A 20 0.54 -12.86 -16.66
N HIS A 21 1.51 -12.07 -16.19
CA HIS A 21 1.67 -11.73 -14.77
C HIS A 21 1.87 -10.23 -14.51
N VAL A 22 0.99 -9.66 -13.70
CA VAL A 22 1.00 -8.25 -13.29
C VAL A 22 1.41 -8.14 -11.83
N LYS A 23 2.24 -7.13 -11.51
CA LYS A 23 2.55 -6.74 -10.14
C LYS A 23 2.05 -5.32 -9.89
N ILE A 24 1.29 -5.12 -8.82
CA ILE A 24 0.77 -3.83 -8.42
C ILE A 24 1.27 -3.52 -7.00
N TYR A 25 1.83 -2.33 -6.81
CA TYR A 25 2.08 -1.77 -5.50
C TYR A 25 1.23 -0.51 -5.32
N LEU A 26 0.47 -0.45 -4.23
CA LEU A 26 -0.29 0.72 -3.83
C LEU A 26 0.19 1.20 -2.46
N CYS A 27 0.53 2.48 -2.34
CA CYS A 27 0.78 3.08 -1.03
C CYS A 27 -0.48 2.97 -0.16
N GLY A 28 -0.37 2.34 1.01
CA GLY A 28 -1.47 2.24 1.96
C GLY A 28 -1.50 3.38 2.98
N PRO A 29 -2.36 3.25 4.01
CA PRO A 29 -2.58 4.31 4.97
C PRO A 29 -1.47 4.36 6.04
N THR A 30 -1.29 5.55 6.63
CA THR A 30 -0.67 5.68 7.96
C THR A 30 -1.73 5.38 9.01
N VAL A 31 -1.51 4.35 9.83
CA VAL A 31 -2.55 3.76 10.69
C VAL A 31 -2.57 4.41 12.08
N TYR A 32 -2.94 5.69 12.11
CA TYR A 32 -3.06 6.51 13.33
C TYR A 32 -4.49 7.03 13.58
N ASP A 33 -5.38 6.89 12.59
CA ASP A 33 -6.78 7.32 12.65
C ASP A 33 -7.65 6.51 11.67
N ASP A 34 -8.97 6.69 11.75
CA ASP A 34 -9.94 6.00 10.88
C ASP A 34 -9.86 6.44 9.41
N ALA A 35 -10.31 5.58 8.50
CA ALA A 35 -10.22 5.84 7.07
C ALA A 35 -11.25 6.89 6.61
N HIS A 36 -10.79 8.00 6.03
CA HIS A 36 -11.68 8.95 5.35
C HIS A 36 -11.96 8.60 3.87
N LEU A 37 -12.91 9.29 3.23
CA LEU A 37 -13.31 9.07 1.83
C LEU A 37 -12.16 9.14 0.80
N GLY A 38 -11.11 9.91 1.07
CA GLY A 38 -9.89 9.90 0.23
C GLY A 38 -9.22 8.53 0.13
N HIS A 39 -9.17 7.77 1.24
CA HIS A 39 -8.66 6.41 1.25
C HIS A 39 -9.58 5.48 0.47
N ALA A 40 -10.90 5.57 0.71
CA ALA A 40 -11.89 4.78 -0.01
C ALA A 40 -11.79 4.98 -1.53
N ARG A 41 -11.70 6.24 -1.99
CA ARG A 41 -11.54 6.55 -3.43
C ARG A 41 -10.31 5.88 -4.03
N SER A 42 -9.17 5.95 -3.34
CA SER A 42 -7.93 5.32 -3.81
C SER A 42 -8.07 3.79 -3.87
N SER A 43 -8.49 3.17 -2.76
CA SER A 43 -8.68 1.71 -2.67
C SER A 43 -9.65 1.18 -3.72
N VAL A 44 -10.80 1.84 -3.93
CA VAL A 44 -11.78 1.44 -4.94
C VAL A 44 -11.25 1.60 -6.37
N SER A 45 -10.48 2.65 -6.65
CA SER A 45 -9.89 2.85 -7.99
C SER A 45 -8.89 1.74 -8.35
N PHE A 46 -8.06 1.33 -7.39
CA PHE A 46 -7.11 0.25 -7.59
C PHE A 46 -7.74 -1.15 -7.52
N ASP A 47 -8.82 -1.31 -6.76
CA ASP A 47 -9.65 -2.52 -6.81
C ASP A 47 -10.26 -2.72 -8.21
N LEU A 48 -10.79 -1.66 -8.81
CA LEU A 48 -11.29 -1.72 -10.19
C LEU A 48 -10.19 -2.14 -11.16
N LEU A 49 -8.99 -1.55 -11.04
CA LEU A 49 -7.84 -1.94 -11.87
C LEU A 49 -7.46 -3.41 -11.66
N HIS A 50 -7.40 -3.86 -10.41
CA HIS A 50 -7.10 -5.24 -10.04
C HIS A 50 -8.12 -6.21 -10.67
N ARG A 51 -9.42 -5.92 -10.53
CA ARG A 51 -10.51 -6.71 -11.14
C ARG A 51 -10.42 -6.75 -12.66
N VAL A 52 -10.08 -5.62 -13.31
CA VAL A 52 -9.88 -5.58 -14.77
C VAL A 52 -8.74 -6.49 -15.20
N PHE A 53 -7.63 -6.53 -14.46
CA PHE A 53 -6.52 -7.44 -14.77
C PHE A 53 -6.90 -8.91 -14.59
N LEU A 54 -7.55 -9.26 -13.48
CA LEU A 54 -8.04 -10.62 -13.23
C LEU A 54 -9.01 -11.07 -14.33
N ASN A 55 -9.98 -10.22 -14.69
CA ASN A 55 -10.93 -10.51 -15.76
C ASN A 55 -10.29 -10.59 -17.15
N SER A 56 -9.13 -9.95 -17.33
CA SER A 56 -8.33 -10.04 -18.56
C SER A 56 -7.41 -11.27 -18.61
N GLY A 57 -7.54 -12.20 -17.65
CA GLY A 57 -6.78 -13.46 -17.61
C GLY A 57 -5.37 -13.35 -17.00
N TYR A 58 -5.03 -12.22 -16.38
CA TYR A 58 -3.74 -12.07 -15.71
C TYR A 58 -3.74 -12.71 -14.34
N LYS A 59 -2.61 -13.32 -13.98
CA LYS A 59 -2.23 -13.47 -12.57
C LYS A 59 -1.83 -12.09 -12.03
N VAL A 60 -2.25 -11.75 -10.82
CA VAL A 60 -1.89 -10.46 -10.19
C VAL A 60 -1.30 -10.70 -8.81
N ASP A 61 -0.09 -10.19 -8.58
CA ASP A 61 0.46 -9.98 -7.24
C ASP A 61 0.17 -8.53 -6.82
N PHE A 62 -0.75 -8.33 -5.89
CA PHE A 62 -1.12 -6.99 -5.40
C PHE A 62 -0.62 -6.77 -3.97
N ALA A 63 0.26 -5.79 -3.80
CA ALA A 63 0.78 -5.32 -2.52
C ALA A 63 0.21 -3.96 -2.11
N ARG A 64 -0.15 -3.82 -0.82
CA ARG A 64 -0.44 -2.53 -0.17
C ARG A 64 0.13 -2.51 1.23
N ASN A 65 1.05 -1.61 1.52
CA ASN A 65 1.67 -1.54 2.84
C ASN A 65 0.73 -0.96 3.90
N TYR A 66 1.11 -1.08 5.17
CA TYR A 66 0.66 -0.18 6.23
C TYR A 66 1.86 0.61 6.73
N THR A 67 1.71 1.92 6.83
CA THR A 67 2.70 2.76 7.50
C THR A 67 2.36 2.78 8.98
N ASP A 68 2.97 1.87 9.73
CA ASP A 68 2.75 1.65 11.17
C ASP A 68 3.91 2.16 12.04
N ILE A 69 4.80 2.96 11.46
CA ILE A 69 5.78 3.81 12.15
C ILE A 69 5.77 5.17 11.44
N ASP A 70 5.36 6.22 12.16
CA ASP A 70 5.26 7.60 11.65
C ASP A 70 5.14 8.58 12.83
N ASP A 71 5.57 9.84 12.64
CA ASP A 71 5.49 10.88 13.66
C ASP A 71 4.06 11.11 14.17
N LYS A 72 3.04 10.94 13.32
CA LYS A 72 1.63 11.04 13.71
C LYS A 72 1.23 9.96 14.70
N ILE A 73 1.77 8.75 14.55
CA ILE A 73 1.52 7.64 15.47
C ILE A 73 2.22 7.92 16.79
N ILE A 74 3.47 8.39 16.77
CA ILE A 74 4.21 8.78 17.98
C ILE A 74 3.46 9.87 18.76
N LYS A 75 2.89 10.85 18.05
CA LYS A 75 2.06 11.89 18.67
C LYS A 75 0.82 11.29 19.33
N LYS A 76 0.10 10.40 18.63
CA LYS A 76 -1.09 9.71 19.17
C LYS A 76 -0.77 8.90 20.41
N MET A 77 0.36 8.16 20.43
CA MET A 77 0.83 7.42 21.61
C MET A 77 1.00 8.33 22.83
N LYS A 78 1.57 9.53 22.63
CA LYS A 78 1.74 10.50 23.72
C LYS A 78 0.41 11.09 24.21
N GLU A 79 -0.56 11.25 23.32
CA GLU A 79 -1.88 11.81 23.63
C GLU A 79 -2.79 10.81 24.34
N THR A 80 -2.77 9.54 23.95
CA THR A 80 -3.69 8.52 24.48
C THR A 80 -3.07 7.63 25.55
N GLY A 81 -1.74 7.57 25.63
CA GLY A 81 -1.02 6.62 26.48
C GLY A 81 -1.03 5.18 25.96
N GLU A 82 -1.63 4.94 24.79
CA GLU A 82 -1.64 3.63 24.13
C GLU A 82 -0.27 3.31 23.50
N THR A 83 0.05 2.02 23.43
CA THR A 83 1.26 1.53 22.76
C THR A 83 1.16 1.64 21.24
N LEU A 84 2.31 1.58 20.56
CA LEU A 84 2.38 1.56 19.10
C LEU A 84 1.49 0.45 18.51
N LYS A 85 1.57 -0.74 19.10
CA LYS A 85 0.82 -1.92 18.66
C LYS A 85 -0.68 -1.72 18.83
N GLU A 86 -1.14 -1.24 19.98
CA GLU A 86 -2.57 -1.00 20.23
C GLU A 86 -3.17 -0.01 19.21
N ILE A 87 -2.48 1.10 18.95
CA ILE A 87 -2.94 2.11 17.98
C ILE A 87 -2.97 1.52 16.58
N THR A 88 -1.86 0.94 16.13
CA THR A 88 -1.70 0.49 14.75
C THR A 88 -2.61 -0.70 14.44
N GLU A 89 -2.76 -1.67 15.34
CA GLU A 89 -3.66 -2.80 15.15
C GLU A 89 -5.13 -2.38 15.14
N LYS A 90 -5.52 -1.44 16.01
CA LYS A 90 -6.87 -0.86 16.02
C LYS A 90 -7.22 -0.23 14.68
N TYR A 91 -6.35 0.64 14.16
CA TYR A 91 -6.63 1.37 12.92
C TYR A 91 -6.41 0.52 11.65
N ILE A 92 -5.56 -0.52 11.70
CA ILE A 92 -5.53 -1.55 10.65
C ILE A 92 -6.86 -2.29 10.60
N ALA A 93 -7.39 -2.73 11.74
CA ALA A 93 -8.65 -3.46 11.80
C ALA A 93 -9.83 -2.59 11.33
N SER A 94 -9.88 -1.32 11.77
CA SER A 94 -10.86 -0.33 11.32
C SER A 94 -10.82 -0.15 9.79
N PHE A 95 -9.61 0.07 9.24
CA PHE A 95 -9.42 0.22 7.81
C PHE A 95 -9.84 -1.03 7.01
N GLU A 96 -9.48 -2.23 7.46
CA GLU A 96 -9.87 -3.47 6.77
C GLU A 96 -11.40 -3.67 6.78
N SER A 97 -12.05 -3.40 7.91
CA SER A 97 -13.51 -3.43 8.02
C SER A 97 -14.18 -2.47 7.05
N ASP A 98 -13.69 -1.23 6.93
CA ASP A 98 -14.23 -0.27 5.97
C ASP A 98 -14.05 -0.72 4.52
N MET A 99 -12.87 -1.26 4.18
CA MET A 99 -12.61 -1.75 2.82
C MET A 99 -13.47 -2.98 2.48
N GLU A 100 -13.71 -3.87 3.45
CA GLU A 100 -14.61 -5.02 3.30
C GLU A 100 -16.06 -4.56 3.06
N ASN A 101 -16.54 -3.58 3.82
CA ASN A 101 -17.88 -2.99 3.64
C ASN A 101 -18.04 -2.34 2.25
N LEU A 102 -16.96 -1.79 1.70
CA LEU A 102 -16.90 -1.27 0.33
C LEU A 102 -16.69 -2.34 -0.75
N ARG A 103 -16.56 -3.62 -0.36
CA ARG A 103 -16.30 -4.78 -1.23
C ARG A 103 -15.01 -4.66 -2.04
N VAL A 104 -14.02 -3.95 -1.50
CA VAL A 104 -12.67 -3.88 -2.07
C VAL A 104 -11.99 -5.25 -1.90
N ILE A 105 -11.44 -5.82 -2.97
CA ILE A 105 -10.63 -7.04 -2.87
C ILE A 105 -9.37 -6.72 -2.07
N SER A 106 -9.17 -7.43 -0.97
CA SER A 106 -7.97 -7.26 -0.15
C SER A 106 -6.70 -7.61 -0.95
N PRO A 107 -5.65 -6.78 -0.91
CA PRO A 107 -4.35 -7.10 -1.50
C PRO A 107 -3.78 -8.40 -0.93
N ASN A 108 -3.15 -9.22 -1.77
CA ASN A 108 -2.55 -10.48 -1.36
C ASN A 108 -1.33 -10.30 -0.45
N ILE A 109 -0.69 -9.13 -0.49
CA ILE A 109 0.52 -8.82 0.26
C ILE A 109 0.30 -7.51 1.01
N LYS A 110 0.39 -7.55 2.35
CA LYS A 110 0.10 -6.39 3.22
C LYS A 110 1.24 -6.12 4.21
N PRO A 111 2.42 -5.67 3.74
CA PRO A 111 3.59 -5.52 4.60
C PRO A 111 3.41 -4.35 5.58
N LYS A 112 3.83 -4.53 6.82
CA LYS A 112 3.99 -3.44 7.79
C LYS A 112 5.41 -2.88 7.75
N ALA A 113 5.58 -1.59 8.02
CA ALA A 113 6.91 -0.99 8.10
C ALA A 113 7.73 -1.60 9.25
N THR A 114 7.10 -1.82 10.42
CA THR A 114 7.73 -2.47 11.59
C THR A 114 8.31 -3.85 11.28
N GLU A 115 7.71 -4.59 10.35
CA GLU A 115 8.10 -5.95 9.97
C GLU A 115 9.18 -5.99 8.86
N ASN A 116 9.60 -4.83 8.33
CA ASN A 116 10.49 -4.73 7.17
C ASN A 116 11.72 -3.83 7.43
N LEU A 117 12.11 -3.62 8.69
CA LEU A 117 13.26 -2.78 9.07
C LEU A 117 14.57 -3.27 8.48
N GLU A 118 14.85 -4.58 8.51
CA GLU A 118 16.07 -5.16 7.93
C GLU A 118 16.20 -4.89 6.43
N ALA A 119 15.07 -4.93 5.70
CA ALA A 119 15.05 -4.64 4.27
C ALA A 119 15.35 -3.15 4.00
N MET A 120 14.79 -2.25 4.83
CA MET A 120 15.08 -0.81 4.77
C MET A 120 16.55 -0.52 5.07
N GLU A 121 17.11 -1.09 6.14
CA GLU A 121 18.53 -0.95 6.50
C GLU A 121 19.45 -1.44 5.38
N LYS A 122 19.16 -2.61 4.81
CA LYS A 122 19.93 -3.15 3.68
C LYS A 122 19.88 -2.24 2.46
N MET A 123 18.71 -1.66 2.16
CA MET A 123 18.58 -0.71 1.04
C MET A 123 19.40 0.55 1.29
N ILE A 124 19.31 1.14 2.49
CA ILE A 124 20.07 2.32 2.88
C ILE A 124 21.57 2.04 2.79
N ALA A 125 22.06 0.94 3.36
CA ALA A 125 23.47 0.54 3.28
C ALA A 125 23.94 0.39 1.82
N GLY A 126 23.08 -0.13 0.94
CA GLY A 126 23.35 -0.22 -0.48
C GLY A 126 23.44 1.14 -1.20
N LEU A 127 22.65 2.14 -0.76
CA LEU A 127 22.70 3.51 -1.27
C LEU A 127 23.95 4.24 -0.80
N LEU A 128 24.29 4.14 0.50
CA LEU A 128 25.52 4.69 1.08
C LEU A 128 26.76 4.16 0.35
N LYS A 129 26.83 2.85 0.11
CA LYS A 129 27.96 2.22 -0.61
C LYS A 129 28.15 2.76 -2.03
N LYS A 130 27.07 3.24 -2.65
CA LYS A 130 27.08 3.78 -4.02
C LYS A 130 27.18 5.31 -4.05
N ASP A 131 27.37 5.97 -2.90
CA ASP A 131 27.45 7.42 -2.78
C ASP A 131 26.17 8.16 -3.26
N PHE A 132 25.01 7.54 -3.02
CA PHE A 132 23.68 8.15 -3.28
C PHE A 132 22.96 8.63 -2.00
N ALA A 133 23.56 8.42 -0.82
CA ALA A 133 23.03 8.80 0.49
C ALA A 133 24.19 9.06 1.45
#